data_AF-A0A398APR5-F1
#
_entry.id   AF-A0A398APR5-F1
#
_cell.length_a   1.000
_cell.length_b   1.000
_cell.length_c   1.000
_cell.angle_alpha   90.00
_cell.angle_beta   90.00
_cell.angle_gamma   90.00
#
_symmetry.space_group_name_H-M   'P 1'
#
loop_
_entity.id
_entity.type
_entity.pdbx_description
1 polymer ?
#
loop_
_entity_poly.entity_id
_entity_poly.type
_entity_poly.pdbx_seq_one_letter_code
_entity_poly.pdbx_strand_id
1 'polypeptide(L)'
;MSNHSAPLLAREHIDPMDQDLNQNSLTSSRKRRLRRCRSAPRGDCMYNDDEDVKTDEPPPHRSIIPMFRDLNPNLREVILFFVLYLTTGTLCFYLVRNQISGNKTNGVLDAVYFCVVTMTTVGYGDLVPSSSTSRLLACAFVFSGMVLVGHLLSRAADYLVERQETLLAKAFDLRKTVGPTEILKELHTKLRHKCYVTFLVLVVLVLVGTIFLVMFEKMPVIEAFYCVCSTVTTLGYGDRSFNSGTGRLFAVFWILTSTICLAQFFLYVAELNAETKQRELVKWVLTRRITNNDLEAADLDGDGVISCGVYII
;
A
#
# COMPACT_ATOMS: atom_id res chain seq x y z
N MET A 1 36.46 -45.83 -78.79
CA MET A 1 35.06 -45.36 -78.65
C MET A 1 34.88 -44.86 -77.22
N SER A 2 34.28 -43.67 -77.04
CA SER A 2 33.90 -43.02 -75.75
C SER A 2 35.05 -42.76 -74.75
N ASN A 3 35.42 -41.52 -74.36
CA ASN A 3 34.67 -40.43 -73.69
C ASN A 3 33.94 -40.92 -72.40
N HIS A 4 33.97 -40.29 -71.21
CA HIS A 4 34.46 -39.00 -70.67
C HIS A 4 34.96 -39.23 -69.21
N SER A 5 35.72 -38.38 -68.50
CA SER A 5 36.37 -37.08 -68.79
C SER A 5 37.55 -36.81 -67.80
N ALA A 6 38.19 -35.64 -67.92
CA ALA A 6 39.31 -35.11 -67.10
C ALA A 6 38.82 -34.02 -66.09
N PRO A 7 39.67 -33.33 -65.29
CA PRO A 7 40.98 -33.69 -64.70
C PRO A 7 41.24 -33.16 -63.23
N LEU A 8 42.41 -33.55 -62.65
CA LEU A 8 43.42 -32.78 -61.85
C LEU A 8 42.98 -31.76 -60.76
N LEU A 9 43.70 -31.55 -59.64
CA LEU A 9 45.15 -31.55 -59.36
C LEU A 9 45.43 -32.26 -58.00
N ALA A 10 46.41 -33.16 -57.84
CA ALA A 10 47.88 -32.97 -57.90
C ALA A 10 48.36 -31.88 -56.90
N ARG A 11 48.65 -32.19 -55.63
CA ARG A 11 49.79 -32.97 -55.09
C ARG A 11 51.13 -32.30 -55.34
N GLU A 12 51.72 -31.72 -54.30
CA GLU A 12 53.16 -31.84 -54.08
C GLU A 12 53.50 -31.80 -52.58
N HIS A 13 54.42 -32.68 -52.19
CA HIS A 13 54.89 -32.92 -50.83
C HIS A 13 56.40 -33.07 -50.95
N ILE A 14 57.15 -32.10 -50.43
CA ILE A 14 58.63 -32.12 -50.43
C ILE A 14 59.09 -31.68 -49.04
N ASP A 15 59.42 -32.68 -48.22
CA ASP A 15 60.41 -32.58 -47.14
C ASP A 15 61.82 -32.38 -47.76
N PRO A 16 62.88 -31.96 -47.03
CA PRO A 16 63.04 -32.11 -45.58
C PRO A 16 63.74 -30.96 -44.83
N MET A 17 63.69 -31.00 -43.48
CA MET A 17 64.88 -31.03 -42.61
C MET A 17 64.48 -31.06 -41.14
N ASP A 18 64.71 -32.20 -40.47
CA ASP A 18 64.94 -32.21 -39.03
C ASP A 18 66.31 -31.58 -38.75
N GLN A 19 66.37 -30.57 -37.87
CA GLN A 19 67.30 -30.58 -36.72
C GLN A 19 67.08 -29.42 -35.73
N ASP A 20 67.32 -29.76 -34.46
CA ASP A 20 67.72 -28.91 -33.34
C ASP A 20 66.74 -27.93 -32.69
N LEU A 21 66.08 -28.48 -31.65
CA LEU A 21 66.17 -28.03 -30.26
C LEU A 21 66.36 -26.52 -29.94
N ASN A 22 65.34 -26.01 -29.24
CA ASN A 22 65.43 -25.41 -27.90
C ASN A 22 65.42 -23.86 -27.72
N GLN A 23 64.59 -23.46 -26.74
CA GLN A 23 64.64 -22.27 -25.88
C GLN A 23 64.36 -20.83 -26.39
N ASN A 24 63.14 -20.38 -26.04
CA ASN A 24 62.78 -19.12 -25.37
C ASN A 24 63.09 -17.73 -25.98
N SER A 25 62.03 -16.91 -25.92
CA SER A 25 61.98 -15.45 -25.79
C SER A 25 62.17 -14.57 -27.05
N LEU A 26 61.10 -13.84 -27.43
CA LEU A 26 60.99 -12.38 -27.24
C LEU A 26 59.75 -11.77 -27.92
N THR A 27 58.85 -11.21 -27.09
CA THR A 27 58.04 -9.99 -27.29
C THR A 27 57.48 -9.60 -28.69
N SER A 28 56.14 -9.46 -28.75
CA SER A 28 55.51 -8.35 -29.49
C SER A 28 54.33 -7.77 -28.69
N SER A 29 54.43 -6.49 -28.33
CA SER A 29 53.46 -5.80 -27.46
C SER A 29 52.64 -4.80 -28.26
N ARG A 30 51.31 -4.94 -28.28
CA ARG A 30 50.39 -3.92 -28.81
C ARG A 30 49.55 -3.30 -27.70
N LYS A 31 50.17 -2.42 -26.89
CA LYS A 31 49.51 -1.63 -25.84
C LYS A 31 48.35 -0.80 -26.41
N ARG A 32 47.09 -1.24 -26.25
CA ARG A 32 45.92 -0.35 -26.37
C ARG A 32 45.96 0.64 -25.20
N ARG A 33 46.23 1.92 -25.50
CA ARG A 33 46.25 2.99 -24.49
C ARG A 33 44.82 3.32 -24.06
N LEU A 34 44.46 2.99 -22.83
CA LEU A 34 43.26 3.55 -22.18
C LEU A 34 43.43 5.07 -22.05
N ARG A 35 42.67 5.85 -22.82
CA ARG A 35 42.57 7.30 -22.63
C ARG A 35 41.77 7.58 -21.36
N ARG A 36 42.47 7.95 -20.29
CA ARG A 36 41.85 8.44 -19.05
C ARG A 36 41.26 9.82 -19.31
N CYS A 37 39.94 9.92 -19.48
CA CYS A 37 39.25 11.20 -19.59
C CYS A 37 39.44 12.00 -18.28
N ARG A 38 40.07 13.17 -18.39
CA ARG A 38 40.17 14.17 -17.32
C ARG A 38 39.06 15.19 -17.55
N SER A 39 38.03 15.16 -16.72
CA SER A 39 36.99 16.21 -16.69
C SER A 39 36.27 16.19 -15.34
N ALA A 40 36.88 16.84 -14.35
CA ALA A 40 36.20 17.32 -13.16
C ALA A 40 36.30 18.86 -13.20
N PRO A 41 35.19 19.61 -13.35
CA PRO A 41 35.22 21.06 -13.23
C PRO A 41 35.54 21.46 -11.79
N ARG A 42 36.41 22.46 -11.63
CA ARG A 42 36.71 23.07 -10.34
C ARG A 42 35.73 24.23 -10.15
N GLY A 43 34.67 24.00 -9.37
CA GLY A 43 33.67 25.03 -9.04
C GLY A 43 34.11 25.83 -7.83
N ASP A 44 34.92 26.87 -8.04
CA ASP A 44 35.21 27.86 -7.01
C ASP A 44 34.01 28.83 -6.90
N CYS A 45 33.04 28.51 -6.05
CA CYS A 45 31.99 29.45 -5.66
C CYS A 45 32.45 30.24 -4.44
N MET A 46 32.79 31.52 -4.65
CA MET A 46 32.88 32.49 -3.54
C MET A 46 31.49 32.63 -2.89
N TYR A 47 31.44 32.43 -1.58
CA TYR A 47 30.30 32.87 -0.77
C TYR A 47 30.61 34.31 -0.37
N ASN A 48 29.80 35.27 -0.81
CA ASN A 48 29.85 36.63 -0.28
C ASN A 48 28.94 36.68 0.94
N ASP A 49 29.54 36.75 2.12
CA ASP A 49 28.82 37.19 3.32
C ASP A 49 28.67 38.72 3.24
N ASP A 50 27.42 39.20 3.21
CA ASP A 50 26.93 40.46 3.80
C ASP A 50 25.50 40.75 3.29
N GLU A 51 24.47 40.54 4.12
CA GLU A 51 23.44 41.57 4.38
C GLU A 51 22.50 41.20 5.56
N ASP A 52 22.57 42.06 6.58
CA ASP A 52 21.56 42.54 7.53
C ASP A 52 20.50 41.67 8.23
N VAL A 53 20.43 41.94 9.54
CA VAL A 53 19.45 41.47 10.53
C VAL A 53 18.09 42.17 10.37
N LYS A 54 17.01 41.39 10.37
CA LYS A 54 15.72 41.84 10.95
C LYS A 54 15.11 40.78 11.87
N THR A 55 15.01 41.14 13.14
CA THR A 55 14.19 40.47 14.15
C THR A 55 12.75 40.97 14.07
N ASP A 56 11.80 40.09 13.75
CA ASP A 56 10.36 40.37 13.90
C ASP A 56 9.78 39.49 15.01
N GLU A 57 9.04 40.11 15.93
CA GLU A 57 8.37 39.46 17.07
C GLU A 57 7.12 38.66 16.66
N PRO A 58 6.74 37.59 17.39
CA PRO A 58 5.53 36.84 17.10
C PRO A 58 4.25 37.56 17.60
N PRO A 59 3.19 37.67 16.78
CA PRO A 59 1.92 38.29 17.18
C PRO A 59 1.07 37.39 18.12
N PRO A 60 0.10 37.98 18.86
CA PRO A 60 -0.36 37.44 20.14
C PRO A 60 -1.49 36.38 20.08
N HIS A 61 -1.62 35.69 21.22
CA HIS A 61 -2.47 34.52 21.42
C HIS A 61 -3.95 34.86 21.71
N ARG A 62 -4.87 34.47 20.80
CA ARG A 62 -6.33 34.18 20.99
C ARG A 62 -6.86 33.73 19.61
N SER A 63 -7.74 32.73 19.45
CA SER A 63 -8.79 32.22 20.34
C SER A 63 -8.98 30.68 20.28
N ILE A 64 -9.83 30.20 21.17
CA ILE A 64 -10.15 28.79 21.48
C ILE A 64 -10.85 28.05 20.31
N ILE A 65 -10.49 26.77 20.11
CA ILE A 65 -11.01 25.75 19.15
C ILE A 65 -10.68 26.02 17.67
N PRO A 66 -9.83 25.16 17.05
CA PRO A 66 -10.38 24.18 16.11
C PRO A 66 -9.61 22.84 16.06
N MET A 67 -10.13 21.80 16.73
CA MET A 67 -9.59 20.42 16.67
C MET A 67 -9.68 19.77 15.27
N PHE A 68 -10.42 20.36 14.33
CA PHE A 68 -10.77 19.76 13.02
C PHE A 68 -10.18 20.48 11.80
N ARG A 69 -9.29 21.48 11.97
CA ARG A 69 -8.84 22.30 10.82
C ARG A 69 -7.77 21.65 9.94
N ASP A 70 -6.94 20.77 10.52
CA ASP A 70 -5.78 20.15 9.85
C ASP A 70 -6.00 18.69 9.46
N LEU A 71 -7.25 18.31 9.13
CA LEU A 71 -7.49 17.07 8.39
C LEU A 71 -7.15 17.30 6.91
N ASN A 72 -6.29 16.46 6.35
CA ASN A 72 -5.97 16.43 4.91
C ASN A 72 -7.25 16.60 4.08
N PRO A 73 -7.26 17.44 3.01
CA PRO A 73 -8.48 17.76 2.27
C PRO A 73 -9.24 16.51 1.78
N ASN A 74 -8.49 15.49 1.35
CA ASN A 74 -9.00 14.18 0.93
C ASN A 74 -9.77 13.43 2.04
N LEU A 75 -9.35 13.55 3.31
CA LEU A 75 -10.04 12.92 4.45
C LEU A 75 -11.32 13.67 4.81
N ARG A 76 -11.30 15.00 4.75
CA ARG A 76 -12.49 15.83 5.02
C ARG A 76 -13.61 15.56 4.01
N GLU A 77 -13.26 15.44 2.72
CA GLU A 77 -14.17 15.08 1.64
C GLU A 77 -14.82 13.71 1.90
N VAL A 78 -14.00 12.70 2.21
CA VAL A 78 -14.46 11.34 2.55
C VAL A 78 -15.42 11.33 3.75
N ILE A 79 -15.08 12.05 4.83
CA ILE A 79 -15.93 12.13 6.03
C ILE A 79 -17.27 12.81 5.70
N LEU A 80 -17.28 13.84 4.85
CA LEU A 80 -18.51 14.49 4.39
C LEU A 80 -19.41 13.54 3.60
N PHE A 81 -18.87 12.79 2.64
CA PHE A 81 -19.64 11.79 1.89
C PHE A 81 -20.20 10.69 2.79
N PHE A 82 -19.39 10.20 3.75
CA PHE A 82 -19.81 9.21 4.74
C PHE A 82 -20.97 9.71 5.62
N VAL A 83 -20.87 10.93 6.16
CA VAL A 83 -21.94 11.53 6.97
C VAL A 83 -23.20 11.75 6.14
N LEU A 84 -23.08 12.25 4.91
CA LEU A 84 -24.21 12.44 3.99
C LEU A 84 -24.91 11.12 3.64
N TYR A 85 -24.13 10.06 3.41
CA TYR A 85 -24.64 8.72 3.14
C TYR A 85 -25.40 8.14 4.34
N LEU A 86 -24.82 8.21 5.55
CA LEU A 86 -25.49 7.72 6.76
C LEU A 86 -26.73 8.54 7.13
N THR A 87 -26.72 9.87 6.99
CA THR A 87 -27.92 10.69 7.27
C THR A 87 -29.04 10.44 6.26
N THR A 88 -28.70 10.32 4.97
CA THR A 88 -29.67 10.00 3.91
C THR A 88 -30.27 8.60 4.12
N GLY A 89 -29.42 7.59 4.38
CA GLY A 89 -29.88 6.24 4.70
C GLY A 89 -30.77 6.21 5.94
N THR A 90 -30.34 6.84 7.03
CA THR A 90 -31.12 6.94 8.28
C THR A 90 -32.49 7.57 8.04
N LEU A 91 -32.56 8.66 7.28
CA LEU A 91 -33.82 9.31 6.94
C LEU A 91 -34.73 8.38 6.14
N CYS A 92 -34.21 7.72 5.10
CA CYS A 92 -34.93 6.75 4.29
C CYS A 92 -35.51 5.58 5.11
N PHE A 93 -34.69 4.93 5.94
CA PHE A 93 -35.16 3.82 6.79
C PHE A 93 -36.03 4.28 7.95
N TYR A 94 -35.86 5.50 8.46
CA TYR A 94 -36.75 6.09 9.45
C TYR A 94 -38.16 6.33 8.89
N LEU A 95 -38.29 6.82 7.65
CA LEU A 95 -39.58 6.98 6.98
C LEU A 95 -40.26 5.61 6.74
N VAL A 96 -39.46 4.58 6.46
CA VAL A 96 -39.94 3.22 6.14
C VAL A 96 -39.99 2.30 7.38
N ARG A 97 -39.76 2.82 8.60
CA ARG A 97 -39.67 2.08 9.89
C ARG A 97 -40.82 1.11 10.18
N ASN A 98 -42.01 1.37 9.65
CA ASN A 98 -43.18 0.52 9.84
C ASN A 98 -43.10 -0.78 9.01
N GLN A 99 -42.33 -0.78 7.92
CA GLN A 99 -42.08 -1.91 7.01
C GLN A 99 -40.76 -2.66 7.34
N ILE A 100 -40.13 -2.37 8.46
CA ILE A 100 -39.00 -3.14 9.01
C ILE A 100 -39.57 -4.14 10.02
N SER A 101 -39.18 -5.40 9.95
CA SER A 101 -39.46 -6.44 10.95
C SER A 101 -38.25 -6.64 11.87
N GLY A 102 -38.48 -7.21 13.05
CA GLY A 102 -37.46 -7.41 14.08
C GLY A 102 -37.82 -6.78 15.42
N ASN A 103 -36.96 -6.98 16.42
CA ASN A 103 -37.11 -6.36 17.73
C ASN A 103 -36.80 -4.85 17.62
N LYS A 104 -37.72 -3.96 18.04
CA LYS A 104 -37.59 -2.50 17.87
C LYS A 104 -37.42 -1.81 19.22
N THR A 105 -36.59 -0.77 19.25
CA THR A 105 -36.32 0.02 20.46
C THR A 105 -36.75 1.47 20.26
N ASN A 106 -36.07 2.21 19.40
CA ASN A 106 -36.31 3.62 19.12
C ASN A 106 -36.17 3.85 17.61
N GLY A 107 -37.21 4.39 16.96
CA GLY A 107 -37.28 4.42 15.50
C GLY A 107 -36.08 5.08 14.79
N VAL A 108 -35.48 6.13 15.36
CA VAL A 108 -34.27 6.77 14.81
C VAL A 108 -33.03 5.91 15.07
N LEU A 109 -32.86 5.41 16.30
CA LEU A 109 -31.71 4.59 16.68
C LEU A 109 -31.67 3.27 15.90
N ASP A 110 -32.82 2.61 15.75
CA ASP A 110 -32.96 1.37 14.97
C ASP A 110 -32.61 1.62 13.49
N ALA A 111 -32.96 2.79 12.94
CA ALA A 111 -32.60 3.16 11.57
C ALA A 111 -31.09 3.45 11.41
N VAL A 112 -30.46 4.17 12.34
CA VAL A 112 -29.00 4.39 12.34
C VAL A 112 -28.26 3.07 12.50
N TYR A 113 -28.67 2.23 13.46
CA TYR A 113 -28.10 0.90 13.70
C TYR A 113 -28.22 0.00 12.47
N PHE A 114 -29.39 -0.05 11.82
CA PHE A 114 -29.58 -0.79 10.56
C PHE A 114 -28.64 -0.27 9.46
N CYS A 115 -28.50 1.06 9.30
CA CYS A 115 -27.59 1.65 8.32
C CYS A 115 -26.14 1.26 8.59
N VAL A 116 -25.68 1.36 9.84
CA VAL A 116 -24.32 0.98 10.25
C VAL A 116 -24.08 -0.50 9.99
N VAL A 117 -24.90 -1.40 10.56
CA VAL A 117 -24.77 -2.86 10.43
C VAL A 117 -24.77 -3.32 8.96
N THR A 118 -25.57 -2.66 8.10
CA THR A 118 -25.62 -2.96 6.66
C THR A 118 -24.39 -2.43 5.93
N MET A 119 -23.98 -1.18 6.18
CA MET A 119 -22.84 -0.52 5.52
C MET A 119 -21.50 -1.14 5.92
N THR A 120 -21.34 -1.56 7.18
CA THR A 120 -20.15 -2.27 7.67
C THR A 120 -20.19 -3.76 7.35
N THR A 121 -21.12 -4.19 6.48
CA THR A 121 -21.31 -5.58 6.03
C THR A 121 -21.40 -6.63 7.15
N VAL A 122 -21.82 -6.24 8.36
CA VAL A 122 -22.01 -7.15 9.49
C VAL A 122 -23.32 -7.92 9.29
N GLY A 123 -24.42 -7.22 9.00
CA GLY A 123 -25.63 -7.85 8.47
C GLY A 123 -26.35 -8.85 9.38
N TYR A 124 -26.42 -8.64 10.72
CA TYR A 124 -27.05 -9.58 11.68
C TYR A 124 -28.45 -10.09 11.30
N GLY A 125 -29.23 -9.37 10.49
CA GLY A 125 -30.60 -9.76 10.16
C GLY A 125 -31.61 -9.67 11.32
N ASP A 126 -31.23 -9.02 12.44
CA ASP A 126 -32.10 -8.77 13.59
C ASP A 126 -33.14 -7.66 13.33
N LEU A 127 -32.82 -6.76 12.39
CA LEU A 127 -33.75 -5.84 11.72
C LEU A 127 -33.72 -6.12 10.21
N VAL A 128 -34.87 -6.41 9.61
CA VAL A 128 -34.96 -6.74 8.17
C VAL A 128 -36.14 -6.07 7.46
N PRO A 129 -35.97 -5.60 6.21
CA PRO A 129 -37.07 -5.05 5.41
C PRO A 129 -38.10 -6.13 5.01
N SER A 130 -39.35 -6.01 5.49
CA SER A 130 -40.41 -6.99 5.23
C SER A 130 -41.17 -6.71 3.93
N SER A 131 -41.34 -5.44 3.54
CA SER A 131 -42.08 -5.02 2.34
C SER A 131 -41.18 -4.93 1.10
N SER A 132 -41.74 -5.22 -0.08
CA SER A 132 -41.07 -5.08 -1.37
C SER A 132 -40.41 -3.71 -1.57
N THR A 133 -41.09 -2.61 -1.21
CA THR A 133 -40.53 -1.26 -1.31
C THR A 133 -39.32 -1.07 -0.39
N SER A 134 -39.40 -1.57 0.85
CA SER A 134 -38.28 -1.51 1.81
C SER A 134 -37.09 -2.36 1.39
N ARG A 135 -37.32 -3.48 0.69
CA ARG A 135 -36.27 -4.35 0.14
C ARG A 135 -35.57 -3.70 -1.05
N LEU A 136 -36.32 -3.11 -1.99
CA LEU A 136 -35.75 -2.36 -3.11
C LEU A 136 -34.89 -1.18 -2.63
N LEU A 137 -35.36 -0.46 -1.59
CA LEU A 137 -34.60 0.61 -0.96
C LEU A 137 -33.32 0.09 -0.30
N ALA A 138 -33.38 -1.07 0.38
CA ALA A 138 -32.20 -1.72 0.94
C ALA A 138 -31.19 -2.15 -0.13
N CYS A 139 -31.63 -2.69 -1.27
CA CYS A 139 -30.74 -2.99 -2.39
C CYS A 139 -30.03 -1.72 -2.90
N ALA A 140 -30.77 -0.62 -3.11
CA ALA A 140 -30.19 0.65 -3.56
C ALA A 140 -29.19 1.23 -2.55
N PHE A 141 -29.49 1.11 -1.25
CA PHE A 141 -28.57 1.49 -0.16
C PHE A 141 -27.28 0.66 -0.20
N VAL A 142 -27.38 -0.67 -0.30
CA VAL A 142 -26.19 -1.55 -0.38
C VAL A 142 -25.32 -1.21 -1.61
N PHE A 143 -25.90 -1.04 -2.79
CA PHE A 143 -25.13 -0.67 -3.99
C PHE A 143 -24.43 0.70 -3.86
N SER A 144 -25.11 1.70 -3.30
CA SER A 144 -24.49 3.02 -3.07
C SER A 144 -23.40 2.97 -1.98
N GLY A 145 -23.56 2.13 -0.95
CA GLY A 145 -22.51 1.83 0.02
C GLY A 145 -21.27 1.18 -0.60
N MET A 146 -21.45 0.22 -1.52
CA MET A 146 -20.34 -0.39 -2.26
C MET A 146 -19.57 0.63 -3.12
N VAL A 147 -20.25 1.60 -3.72
CA VAL A 147 -19.59 2.71 -4.45
C VAL A 147 -18.75 3.57 -3.50
N LEU A 148 -19.26 3.88 -2.30
CA LEU A 148 -18.52 4.64 -1.28
C LEU A 148 -17.27 3.88 -0.80
N VAL A 149 -17.39 2.56 -0.54
CA VAL A 149 -16.25 1.70 -0.16
C VAL A 149 -15.23 1.57 -1.31
N GLY A 150 -15.69 1.50 -2.57
CA GLY A 150 -14.82 1.53 -3.73
C GLY A 150 -14.01 2.81 -3.84
N HIS A 151 -14.65 3.98 -3.67
CA HIS A 151 -13.99 5.29 -3.69
C HIS A 151 -12.97 5.45 -2.55
N LEU A 152 -13.31 4.97 -1.35
CA LEU A 152 -12.39 4.86 -0.21
C LEU A 152 -11.15 4.02 -0.54
N LEU A 153 -11.36 2.84 -1.15
CA LEU A 153 -10.28 1.92 -1.50
C LEU A 153 -9.38 2.50 -2.60
N SER A 154 -9.93 3.19 -3.61
CA SER A 154 -9.14 3.90 -4.62
C SER A 154 -8.23 4.94 -3.99
N ARG A 155 -8.76 5.84 -3.15
CA ARG A 155 -7.95 6.86 -2.45
C ARG A 155 -6.87 6.24 -1.54
N ALA A 156 -7.14 5.08 -0.95
CA ALA A 156 -6.15 4.32 -0.17
C ALA A 156 -5.07 3.69 -1.06
N ALA A 157 -5.43 3.17 -2.23
CA ALA A 157 -4.49 2.65 -3.22
C ALA A 157 -3.58 3.74 -3.79
N ASP A 158 -4.14 4.89 -4.18
CA ASP A 158 -3.39 6.05 -4.66
C ASP A 158 -2.36 6.51 -3.62
N TYR A 159 -2.77 6.62 -2.34
CA TYR A 159 -1.88 6.94 -1.22
C TYR A 159 -0.75 5.91 -1.02
N LEU A 160 -1.05 4.61 -1.20
CA LEU A 160 -0.04 3.54 -1.11
C LEU A 160 0.95 3.61 -2.30
N VAL A 161 0.49 3.95 -3.50
CA VAL A 161 1.34 4.11 -4.70
C VAL A 161 2.26 5.33 -4.54
N GLU A 162 1.72 6.50 -4.18
CA GLU A 162 2.51 7.73 -3.93
C GLU A 162 3.56 7.51 -2.81
N ARG A 163 3.21 6.72 -1.79
CA ARG A 163 4.17 6.27 -0.77
C ARG A 163 5.28 5.39 -1.33
N GLN A 164 4.97 4.46 -2.23
CA GLN A 164 5.97 3.59 -2.85
C GLN A 164 6.91 4.39 -3.78
N GLU A 165 6.37 5.30 -4.59
CA GLU A 165 7.15 6.17 -5.48
C GLU A 165 8.11 7.07 -4.70
N THR A 166 7.61 7.75 -3.66
CA THR A 166 8.46 8.64 -2.83
C THR A 166 9.53 7.90 -2.03
N LEU A 167 9.32 6.62 -1.68
CA LEU A 167 10.34 5.77 -1.07
C LEU A 167 11.37 5.27 -2.10
N LEU A 168 10.92 4.89 -3.30
CA LEU A 168 11.78 4.45 -4.40
C LEU A 168 12.70 5.60 -4.85
N ALA A 169 12.15 6.78 -5.14
CA ALA A 169 12.93 7.96 -5.53
C ALA A 169 14.00 8.31 -4.49
N LYS A 170 13.63 8.32 -3.20
CA LYS A 170 14.59 8.54 -2.10
C LYS A 170 15.67 7.45 -2.03
N ALA A 171 15.34 6.19 -2.26
CA ALA A 171 16.33 5.11 -2.28
C ALA A 171 17.32 5.22 -3.45
N PHE A 172 16.85 5.69 -4.62
CA PHE A 172 17.71 6.00 -5.77
C PHE A 172 18.66 7.16 -5.50
N ASP A 173 18.19 8.26 -4.92
CA ASP A 173 19.07 9.38 -4.55
C ASP A 173 20.04 9.01 -3.43
N LEU A 174 19.60 8.28 -2.40
CA LEU A 174 20.46 7.88 -1.29
C LEU A 174 21.63 6.99 -1.72
N ARG A 175 21.50 6.26 -2.83
CA ARG A 175 22.58 5.45 -3.44
C ARG A 175 23.86 6.27 -3.67
N LYS A 176 23.77 7.60 -3.79
CA LYS A 176 24.93 8.50 -3.91
C LYS A 176 25.60 8.88 -2.58
N THR A 177 24.94 8.73 -1.43
CA THR A 177 25.37 9.37 -0.17
C THR A 177 25.33 8.48 1.08
N VAL A 178 24.36 7.58 1.25
CA VAL A 178 24.19 6.76 2.47
C VAL A 178 23.68 5.36 2.11
N GLY A 179 24.03 4.34 2.90
CA GLY A 179 23.62 2.96 2.65
C GLY A 179 22.09 2.78 2.61
N PRO A 180 21.48 2.38 1.47
CA PRO A 180 20.02 2.29 1.34
C PRO A 180 19.39 1.23 2.26
N THR A 181 20.20 0.30 2.77
CA THR A 181 19.78 -0.75 3.71
C THR A 181 19.41 -0.22 5.10
N GLU A 182 19.83 0.99 5.48
CA GLU A 182 19.59 1.56 6.81
C GLU A 182 18.22 2.24 6.91
N ILE A 183 17.90 3.15 5.99
CA ILE A 183 16.55 3.76 5.90
C ILE A 183 15.47 2.68 5.70
N LEU A 184 15.74 1.67 4.87
CA LEU A 184 14.79 0.57 4.67
C LEU A 184 14.56 -0.26 5.95
N LYS A 185 15.56 -0.42 6.83
CA LYS A 185 15.37 -1.07 8.13
C LYS A 185 14.54 -0.22 9.08
N GLU A 186 14.76 1.10 9.08
CA GLU A 186 14.01 2.04 9.91
C GLU A 186 12.51 2.05 9.54
N LEU A 187 12.18 2.08 8.25
CA LEU A 187 10.80 2.07 7.74
C LEU A 187 10.03 0.81 8.14
N HIS A 188 10.58 -0.38 7.88
CA HIS A 188 9.94 -1.65 8.28
C HIS A 188 9.80 -1.75 9.80
N THR A 189 10.77 -1.26 10.58
CA THR A 189 10.65 -1.25 12.05
C THR A 189 9.48 -0.37 12.50
N LYS A 190 9.30 0.83 11.91
CA LYS A 190 8.15 1.71 12.15
C LYS A 190 6.82 1.07 11.71
N LEU A 191 6.77 0.44 10.53
CA LEU A 191 5.56 -0.17 10.00
C LEU A 191 5.13 -1.42 10.80
N ARG A 192 6.09 -2.27 11.19
CA ARG A 192 5.85 -3.41 12.09
C ARG A 192 5.33 -2.97 13.45
N HIS A 193 5.85 -1.86 13.99
CA HIS A 193 5.34 -1.27 15.23
C HIS A 193 3.89 -0.75 15.07
N LYS A 194 3.55 -0.06 13.98
CA LYS A 194 2.17 0.34 13.68
C LYS A 194 1.23 -0.86 13.64
N CYS A 195 1.59 -1.91 12.90
CA CYS A 195 0.82 -3.14 12.80
C CYS A 195 0.57 -3.79 14.19
N TYR A 196 1.61 -3.88 15.03
CA TYR A 196 1.50 -4.40 16.39
C TYR A 196 0.58 -3.54 17.28
N VAL A 197 0.70 -2.22 17.23
CA VAL A 197 -0.18 -1.30 17.98
C VAL A 197 -1.63 -1.43 17.53
N THR A 198 -1.90 -1.49 16.22
CA THR A 198 -3.26 -1.66 15.69
C THR A 198 -3.86 -3.02 16.07
N PHE A 199 -3.06 -4.09 16.06
CA PHE A 199 -3.48 -5.40 16.55
C PHE A 199 -3.85 -5.35 18.05
N LEU A 200 -3.03 -4.70 18.88
CA LEU A 200 -3.31 -4.52 20.30
C LEU A 200 -4.61 -3.73 20.54
N VAL A 201 -4.86 -2.67 19.78
CA VAL A 201 -6.12 -1.90 19.83
C VAL A 201 -7.32 -2.78 19.45
N LEU A 202 -7.19 -3.64 18.44
CA LEU A 202 -8.25 -4.57 18.04
C LEU A 202 -8.56 -5.60 19.15
N VAL A 203 -7.54 -6.13 19.83
CA VAL A 203 -7.73 -7.01 21.00
C VAL A 203 -8.46 -6.26 22.13
N VAL A 204 -8.10 -4.99 22.40
CA VAL A 204 -8.81 -4.16 23.40
C VAL A 204 -10.27 -3.94 23.00
N LEU A 205 -10.57 -3.66 21.73
CA LEU A 205 -11.95 -3.49 21.24
C LEU A 205 -12.79 -4.77 21.41
N VAL A 206 -12.20 -5.95 21.19
CA VAL A 206 -12.84 -7.25 21.45
C VAL A 206 -13.12 -7.45 22.94
N LEU A 207 -12.17 -7.13 23.82
CA LEU A 207 -12.37 -7.23 25.27
C LEU A 207 -13.46 -6.26 25.76
N VAL A 208 -13.43 -5.00 25.31
CA VAL A 208 -14.44 -3.97 25.65
C VAL A 208 -15.83 -4.38 25.19
N GLY A 209 -15.98 -4.86 23.95
CA GLY A 209 -17.26 -5.36 23.44
C GLY A 209 -17.78 -6.56 24.24
N THR A 210 -16.90 -7.50 24.60
CA THR A 210 -17.27 -8.70 25.35
C THR A 210 -17.76 -8.35 26.76
N ILE A 211 -17.02 -7.49 27.47
CA ILE A 211 -17.41 -7.01 28.80
C ILE A 211 -18.74 -6.25 28.72
N PHE A 212 -18.93 -5.42 27.70
CA PHE A 212 -20.17 -4.67 27.52
C PHE A 212 -21.39 -5.59 27.33
N LEU A 213 -21.31 -6.59 26.45
CA LEU A 213 -22.40 -7.54 26.22
C LEU A 213 -22.75 -8.38 27.47
N VAL A 214 -21.74 -8.83 28.22
CA VAL A 214 -21.96 -9.56 29.48
C VAL A 214 -22.65 -8.69 30.53
N MET A 215 -22.24 -7.42 30.67
CA MET A 215 -22.77 -6.52 31.70
C MET A 215 -24.15 -5.93 31.35
N PHE A 216 -24.38 -5.53 30.10
CA PHE A 216 -25.59 -4.80 29.70
C PHE A 216 -26.65 -5.67 29.01
N GLU A 217 -26.26 -6.60 28.14
CA GLU A 217 -27.18 -7.53 27.45
C GLU A 217 -27.33 -8.86 28.22
N LYS A 218 -26.59 -9.04 29.32
CA LYS A 218 -26.62 -10.24 30.19
C LYS A 218 -26.30 -11.55 29.44
N MET A 219 -25.55 -11.46 28.34
CA MET A 219 -25.14 -12.63 27.56
C MET A 219 -24.09 -13.44 28.34
N PRO A 220 -24.09 -14.79 28.25
CA PRO A 220 -23.01 -15.59 28.81
C PRO A 220 -21.69 -15.31 28.06
N VAL A 221 -20.58 -15.38 28.79
CA VAL A 221 -19.25 -14.89 28.34
C VAL A 221 -18.82 -15.44 26.97
N ILE A 222 -19.08 -16.74 26.71
CA ILE A 222 -18.69 -17.41 25.46
C ILE A 222 -19.49 -16.87 24.27
N GLU A 223 -20.80 -16.68 24.43
CA GLU A 223 -21.67 -16.14 23.38
C GLU A 223 -21.42 -14.65 23.13
N ALA A 224 -21.14 -13.89 24.19
CA ALA A 224 -20.73 -12.49 24.10
C ALA A 224 -19.42 -12.35 23.30
N PHE A 225 -18.41 -13.17 23.61
CA PHE A 225 -17.14 -13.19 22.88
C PHE A 225 -17.32 -13.63 21.42
N TYR A 226 -18.14 -14.66 21.18
CA TYR A 226 -18.46 -15.13 19.83
C TYR A 226 -19.17 -14.04 18.99
N CYS A 227 -20.20 -13.39 19.54
CA CYS A 227 -20.91 -12.29 18.92
C CYS A 227 -19.95 -11.13 18.59
N VAL A 228 -19.06 -10.78 19.51
CA VAL A 228 -18.04 -9.74 19.28
C VAL A 228 -17.08 -10.12 18.18
N CYS A 229 -16.53 -11.34 18.20
CA CYS A 229 -15.64 -11.82 17.14
C CYS A 229 -16.33 -11.82 15.77
N SER A 230 -17.55 -12.34 15.66
CA SER A 230 -18.31 -12.35 14.40
C SER A 230 -18.70 -10.94 13.93
N THR A 231 -18.84 -9.98 14.85
CA THR A 231 -19.09 -8.57 14.53
C THR A 231 -17.84 -7.87 14.01
N VAL A 232 -16.73 -7.94 14.76
CA VAL A 232 -15.48 -7.27 14.40
C VAL A 232 -14.98 -7.76 13.04
N THR A 233 -15.10 -9.07 12.77
CA THR A 233 -14.73 -9.71 11.50
C THR A 233 -15.78 -9.59 10.38
N THR A 234 -16.88 -8.84 10.62
CA THR A 234 -17.99 -8.64 9.66
C THR A 234 -18.58 -9.95 9.10
N LEU A 235 -18.67 -10.99 9.93
CA LEU A 235 -19.37 -12.24 9.64
C LEU A 235 -20.85 -12.19 10.03
N GLY A 236 -21.14 -11.59 11.19
CA GLY A 236 -22.48 -11.28 11.72
C GLY A 236 -23.58 -12.33 11.51
N TYR A 237 -23.36 -13.56 12.01
CA TYR A 237 -24.31 -14.69 11.86
C TYR A 237 -25.75 -14.44 12.36
N GLY A 238 -25.99 -13.45 13.22
CA GLY A 238 -27.34 -13.02 13.61
C GLY A 238 -28.02 -13.82 14.71
N ASP A 239 -27.37 -14.86 15.23
CA ASP A 239 -27.84 -15.68 16.35
C ASP A 239 -27.90 -14.91 17.68
N ARG A 240 -26.96 -13.97 17.88
CA ARG A 240 -26.91 -13.01 18.98
C ARG A 240 -26.64 -11.60 18.43
N SER A 241 -27.42 -10.62 18.88
CA SER A 241 -27.28 -9.21 18.50
C SER A 241 -27.66 -8.26 19.64
N PHE A 242 -27.43 -6.96 19.43
CA PHE A 242 -27.75 -5.90 20.38
C PHE A 242 -29.27 -5.63 20.41
N ASN A 243 -29.92 -6.13 21.46
CA ASN A 243 -31.38 -6.05 21.63
C ASN A 243 -31.81 -4.87 22.52
N SER A 244 -30.97 -4.45 23.47
CA SER A 244 -31.23 -3.29 24.31
C SER A 244 -31.05 -1.99 23.55
N GLY A 245 -31.85 -0.97 23.87
CA GLY A 245 -31.67 0.38 23.31
C GLY A 245 -30.28 0.96 23.64
N THR A 246 -29.78 0.73 24.86
CA THR A 246 -28.41 1.10 25.23
C THR A 246 -27.37 0.29 24.45
N GLY A 247 -27.66 -0.99 24.18
CA GLY A 247 -26.80 -1.87 23.38
C GLY A 247 -26.67 -1.39 21.95
N ARG A 248 -27.77 -1.01 21.29
CA ARG A 248 -27.76 -0.46 19.94
C ARG A 248 -27.03 0.87 19.84
N LEU A 249 -27.18 1.74 20.85
CA LEU A 249 -26.43 3.00 20.91
C LEU A 249 -24.91 2.76 21.01
N PHE A 250 -24.48 1.82 21.86
CA PHE A 250 -23.09 1.39 21.92
C PHE A 250 -22.62 0.79 20.59
N ALA A 251 -23.41 -0.12 20.01
CA ALA A 251 -23.08 -0.81 18.77
C ALA A 251 -22.85 0.14 17.59
N VAL A 252 -23.65 1.20 17.45
CA VAL A 252 -23.48 2.22 16.39
C VAL A 252 -22.05 2.78 16.37
N PHE A 253 -21.50 3.16 17.53
CA PHE A 253 -20.14 3.70 17.59
C PHE A 253 -19.08 2.60 17.61
N TRP A 254 -19.28 1.54 18.39
CA TRP A 254 -18.31 0.47 18.58
C TRP A 254 -18.08 -0.36 17.31
N ILE A 255 -19.13 -0.66 16.53
CA ILE A 255 -19.00 -1.36 15.25
C ILE A 255 -18.19 -0.51 14.28
N LEU A 256 -18.54 0.77 14.09
CA LEU A 256 -17.80 1.68 13.20
C LEU A 256 -16.32 1.79 13.58
N THR A 257 -16.01 1.99 14.86
CA THR A 257 -14.61 2.03 15.33
C THR A 257 -13.88 0.72 15.08
N SER A 258 -14.54 -0.42 15.33
CA SER A 258 -13.96 -1.74 15.17
C SER A 258 -13.70 -2.11 13.70
N THR A 259 -14.63 -1.82 12.79
CA THR A 259 -14.43 -2.11 11.37
C THR A 259 -13.40 -1.20 10.73
N ILE A 260 -13.30 0.08 11.14
CA ILE A 260 -12.20 0.97 10.73
C ILE A 260 -10.86 0.43 11.24
N CYS A 261 -10.78 -0.02 12.51
CA CYS A 261 -9.56 -0.59 13.08
C CYS A 261 -9.13 -1.88 12.37
N LEU A 262 -10.07 -2.76 12.02
CA LEU A 262 -9.79 -3.99 11.26
C LEU A 262 -9.33 -3.67 9.82
N ALA A 263 -9.97 -2.72 9.15
CA ALA A 263 -9.56 -2.28 7.81
C ALA A 263 -8.13 -1.69 7.84
N GLN A 264 -7.80 -0.86 8.84
CA GLN A 264 -6.44 -0.34 9.03
C GLN A 264 -5.41 -1.45 9.29
N PHE A 265 -5.77 -2.46 10.09
CA PHE A 265 -4.90 -3.62 10.32
C PHE A 265 -4.59 -4.35 9.01
N PHE A 266 -5.60 -4.65 8.18
CA PHE A 266 -5.38 -5.27 6.87
C PHE A 266 -4.55 -4.40 5.92
N LEU A 267 -4.76 -3.08 5.92
CA LEU A 267 -3.93 -2.15 5.12
C LEU A 267 -2.46 -2.17 5.55
N TYR A 268 -2.15 -2.17 6.86
CA TYR A 268 -0.77 -2.27 7.34
C TYR A 268 -0.14 -3.65 7.05
N VAL A 269 -0.92 -4.74 7.10
CA VAL A 269 -0.46 -6.07 6.68
C VAL A 269 -0.19 -6.11 5.17
N ALA A 270 -1.02 -5.46 4.35
CA ALA A 270 -0.79 -5.32 2.92
C ALA A 270 0.47 -4.48 2.61
N GLU A 271 0.68 -3.37 3.34
CA GLU A 271 1.87 -2.53 3.24
C GLU A 271 3.15 -3.31 3.62
N LEU A 272 3.12 -4.12 4.69
CA LEU A 272 4.23 -5.01 5.08
C LEU A 272 4.54 -6.07 4.02
N ASN A 273 3.50 -6.68 3.44
CA ASN A 273 3.65 -7.67 2.37
C ASN A 273 4.19 -7.05 1.08
N ALA A 274 3.77 -5.82 0.74
CA ALA A 274 4.29 -5.06 -0.39
C ALA A 274 5.77 -4.70 -0.19
N GLU A 275 6.13 -4.14 0.97
CA GLU A 275 7.53 -3.84 1.32
C GLU A 275 8.43 -5.09 1.26
N THR A 276 7.94 -6.24 1.74
CA THR A 276 8.71 -7.50 1.74
C THR A 276 9.01 -7.94 0.30
N LYS A 277 8.01 -7.94 -0.58
CA LYS A 277 8.20 -8.26 -2.01
C LYS A 277 9.15 -7.27 -2.71
N GLN A 278 9.01 -5.97 -2.41
CA GLN A 278 9.91 -4.95 -2.96
C GLN A 278 11.37 -5.17 -2.52
N ARG A 279 11.62 -5.58 -1.28
CA ARG A 279 12.97 -5.93 -0.78
C ARG A 279 13.58 -7.12 -1.51
N GLU A 280 12.77 -8.15 -1.76
CA GLU A 280 13.22 -9.34 -2.49
C GLU A 280 13.56 -9.00 -3.94
N LEU A 281 12.73 -8.21 -4.62
CA LEU A 281 13.00 -7.69 -5.96
C LEU A 281 14.27 -6.84 -6.02
N VAL A 282 14.41 -5.84 -5.14
CA VAL A 282 15.61 -4.97 -5.08
C VAL A 282 16.87 -5.79 -4.79
N LYS A 283 16.80 -6.74 -3.85
CA LYS A 283 17.93 -7.63 -3.54
C LYS A 283 18.28 -8.50 -4.75
N TRP A 284 17.30 -9.06 -5.44
CA TRP A 284 17.50 -9.88 -6.64
C TRP A 284 18.14 -9.08 -7.77
N VAL A 285 17.64 -7.87 -8.07
CA VAL A 285 18.24 -6.95 -9.07
C VAL A 285 19.68 -6.61 -8.71
N LEU A 286 19.98 -6.32 -7.43
CA LEU A 286 21.33 -5.96 -6.98
C LEU A 286 22.31 -7.14 -6.95
N THR A 287 21.86 -8.38 -6.76
CA THR A 287 22.74 -9.57 -6.80
C THR A 287 22.81 -10.25 -8.17
N ARG A 288 21.92 -9.91 -9.09
CA ARG A 288 21.97 -10.37 -10.49
C ARG A 288 23.19 -9.76 -11.18
N ARG A 289 24.00 -10.59 -11.85
CA ARG A 289 25.04 -10.08 -12.76
C ARG A 289 24.36 -9.50 -14.00
N ILE A 290 24.74 -8.29 -14.38
CA ILE A 290 24.37 -7.68 -15.66
C ILE A 290 24.88 -8.60 -16.78
N THR A 291 23.98 -9.01 -17.67
CA THR A 291 24.33 -9.81 -18.87
C THR A 291 24.44 -8.91 -20.10
N ASN A 292 25.04 -9.41 -21.19
CA ASN A 292 25.15 -8.63 -22.44
C ASN A 292 23.77 -8.24 -22.99
N ASN A 293 22.76 -9.09 -22.84
CA ASN A 293 21.37 -8.77 -23.20
C ASN A 293 20.80 -7.60 -22.38
N ASP A 294 21.22 -7.43 -21.12
CA ASP A 294 20.82 -6.30 -20.27
C ASP A 294 21.55 -4.99 -20.68
N LEU A 295 22.71 -5.11 -21.33
CA LEU A 295 23.47 -4.00 -21.91
C LEU A 295 22.90 -3.60 -23.28
N GLU A 296 22.57 -4.56 -24.14
CA GLU A 296 21.88 -4.36 -25.42
C GLU A 296 20.47 -3.79 -25.24
N ALA A 297 19.73 -4.20 -24.19
CA ALA A 297 18.42 -3.63 -23.87
C ALA A 297 18.48 -2.21 -23.30
N ALA A 298 19.66 -1.75 -22.85
CA ALA A 298 19.90 -0.38 -22.40
C ALA A 298 20.44 0.54 -23.52
N ASP A 299 20.88 -0.04 -24.64
CA ASP A 299 21.31 0.64 -25.87
C ASP A 299 20.07 0.98 -26.73
N LEU A 300 19.28 1.94 -26.25
CA LEU A 300 18.01 2.34 -26.87
C LEU A 300 18.20 3.03 -28.25
N ASP A 301 19.39 3.57 -28.49
CA ASP A 301 19.82 4.24 -29.72
C ASP A 301 20.67 3.35 -30.66
N GLY A 302 21.15 2.20 -30.19
CA GLY A 302 21.83 1.18 -31.00
C GLY A 302 23.25 1.57 -31.42
N ASP A 303 23.92 2.44 -30.66
CA ASP A 303 25.26 2.96 -30.99
C ASP A 303 26.41 2.15 -30.35
N GLY A 304 26.08 1.21 -29.46
CA GLY A 304 27.03 0.38 -28.72
C GLY A 304 27.73 1.09 -27.55
N VAL A 305 27.26 2.27 -27.13
CA VAL A 305 27.89 3.16 -26.15
C VAL A 305 26.88 3.64 -25.09
N ILE A 306 26.74 2.86 -24.03
CA ILE A 306 25.82 3.16 -22.93
C ILE A 306 26.23 4.43 -22.18
N SER A 307 25.53 5.53 -22.47
CA SER A 307 25.75 6.82 -21.85
C SER A 307 25.16 6.90 -20.44
N CYS A 308 25.87 7.54 -19.51
CA CYS A 308 25.54 7.53 -18.08
C CYS A 308 24.20 8.23 -17.73
N GLY A 309 23.60 8.97 -18.67
CA GLY A 309 22.29 9.61 -18.52
C GLY A 309 21.07 8.72 -18.78
N VAL A 310 21.25 7.49 -19.30
CA VAL A 310 20.14 6.60 -19.70
C VAL A 310 19.54 5.81 -18.50
N TYR A 311 20.15 5.90 -17.31
CA TYR A 311 19.66 5.28 -16.07
C TYR A 311 18.58 6.12 -15.35
N ILE A 312 17.48 6.46 -16.03
CA ILE A 312 16.29 7.07 -15.40
C ILE A 312 14.99 6.49 -16.01
N ILE A 313 14.69 5.23 -15.70
CA ILE A 313 13.33 4.65 -15.63
C ILE A 313 13.31 3.68 -14.44
#